data_AF-A0A7J8N693-F1
#
_entry.id   AF-A0A7J8N693-F1
#
_cell.length_a   1.000
_cell.length_b   1.000
_cell.length_c   1.000
_cell.angle_alpha   90.00
_cell.angle_beta   90.00
_cell.angle_gamma   90.00
#
_symmetry.space_group_name_H-M   'P 1'
#
loop_
_entity.id
_entity.type
_entity.pdbx_description
1 polymer ?
#
loop_
_entity_poly.entity_id
_entity_poly.type
_entity_poly.pdbx_seq_one_letter_code
_entity_poly.pdbx_strand_id
1 'polypeptide(L)'
;VQFLDRHHLLIKFGSVDVGASRNTDQLPAFFAVYNMETTEIVAFYQNAADELYLLFERFCDHFHATSINSMYMNFISSHSNNIHALDQLKSMKNKANSVSQVLISISEVVTSLPFHSFLHSILSLHLQFCMPNCLMTLLQFVKKMLSSLPLNCQSMSPSPYFDQSLFRFDEKLISATDRPRQLTDNPIRFISRRQPNILKFKIKTGPEFGGADGRSKKYTHFLFHPAWPLALSFIQPSLFLPPSAVNIHFRR
;
A
#
# COMPACT_ATOMS: atom_id res chain seq x y z
N VAL A 1 -8.57 2.12 -1.86
CA VAL A 1 -8.63 0.79 -2.54
C VAL A 1 -7.28 0.13 -2.34
N GLN A 2 -7.21 -1.18 -2.12
CA GLN A 2 -5.97 -1.96 -2.08
C GLN A 2 -6.12 -3.26 -2.87
N PHE A 3 -5.01 -3.82 -3.35
CA PHE A 3 -4.97 -5.20 -3.85
C PHE A 3 -4.76 -6.16 -2.66
N LEU A 4 -5.57 -7.21 -2.58
CA LEU A 4 -5.34 -8.32 -1.64
C LEU A 4 -4.42 -9.37 -2.27
N ASP A 5 -4.62 -9.62 -3.56
CA ASP A 5 -3.81 -10.51 -4.38
C ASP A 5 -3.89 -10.07 -5.86
N ARG A 6 -3.57 -10.99 -6.78
CA ARG A 6 -3.59 -10.74 -8.23
C ARG A 6 -5.00 -10.71 -8.86
N HIS A 7 -6.05 -11.08 -8.14
CA HIS A 7 -7.44 -11.16 -8.63
C HIS A 7 -8.38 -10.26 -7.82
N HIS A 8 -8.08 -9.98 -6.55
CA HIS A 8 -9.01 -9.35 -5.62
C HIS A 8 -8.59 -7.94 -5.20
N LEU A 9 -9.55 -7.02 -5.28
CA LEU A 9 -9.48 -5.66 -4.77
C LEU A 9 -10.33 -5.51 -3.52
N LEU A 10 -9.75 -4.94 -2.46
CA LEU A 10 -10.53 -4.46 -1.32
C LEU A 10 -10.85 -2.97 -1.51
N ILE A 11 -12.14 -2.67 -1.56
CA ILE A 11 -12.68 -1.33 -1.79
C ILE A 11 -13.42 -0.90 -0.53
N LYS A 12 -13.04 0.28 0.01
CA LYS A 12 -13.75 0.92 1.12
C LYS A 12 -14.71 1.95 0.55
N PHE A 13 -16.00 1.77 0.81
CA PHE A 13 -17.05 2.72 0.57
C PHE A 13 -17.29 3.51 1.85
N GLY A 14 -17.16 4.84 1.80
CA GLY A 14 -17.43 5.74 2.92
C GLY A 14 -18.53 6.73 2.57
N SER A 15 -19.10 7.37 3.60
CA SER A 15 -20.08 8.45 3.39
C SER A 15 -19.47 9.62 2.60
N VAL A 16 -20.24 10.16 1.66
CA VAL A 16 -19.83 11.19 0.70
C VAL A 16 -19.58 12.56 1.36
N ASP A 17 -20.09 12.77 2.58
CA ASP A 17 -20.13 14.09 3.25
C ASP A 17 -18.86 14.47 4.05
N VAL A 18 -17.80 13.67 3.99
CA VAL A 18 -16.66 13.77 4.93
C VAL A 18 -15.48 14.50 4.30
N GLY A 19 -15.63 15.80 4.08
CA GLY A 19 -14.55 16.67 3.60
C GLY A 19 -13.48 17.02 4.65
N ALA A 20 -13.65 16.68 5.94
CA ALA A 20 -12.73 17.18 6.97
C ALA A 20 -12.77 16.49 8.36
N SER A 21 -13.43 15.34 8.55
CA SER A 21 -13.51 14.74 9.90
C SER A 21 -12.31 13.84 10.19
N ARG A 22 -11.58 14.12 11.28
CA ARG A 22 -10.49 13.28 11.80
C ARG A 22 -10.97 12.00 12.49
N ASN A 23 -12.28 11.81 12.64
CA ASN A 23 -12.89 10.61 13.24
C ASN A 23 -13.72 9.86 12.19
N THR A 24 -13.04 9.06 11.38
CA THR A 24 -13.66 8.18 10.37
C THR A 24 -14.25 6.91 10.96
N ASP A 25 -13.93 6.59 12.21
CA ASP A 25 -14.26 5.30 12.85
C ASP A 25 -15.72 5.20 13.28
N GLN A 26 -16.44 6.33 13.39
CA GLN A 26 -17.84 6.38 13.83
C GLN A 26 -18.84 6.45 12.67
N LEU A 27 -18.36 6.60 11.42
CA LEU A 27 -19.23 6.72 10.27
C LEU A 27 -19.44 5.35 9.61
N PRO A 28 -20.67 5.05 9.13
CA PRO A 28 -20.93 3.82 8.41
C PRO A 28 -20.05 3.80 7.16
N ALA A 29 -19.20 2.79 7.09
CA ALA A 29 -18.41 2.47 5.92
C ALA A 29 -18.59 0.98 5.62
N PHE A 30 -18.39 0.60 4.37
CA PHE A 30 -18.48 -0.78 3.93
C PHE A 30 -17.21 -1.16 3.19
N PHE A 31 -16.83 -2.41 3.30
CA PHE A 31 -15.73 -3.00 2.58
C PHE A 31 -16.30 -4.02 1.59
N ALA A 32 -15.96 -3.90 0.31
CA ALA A 32 -16.24 -4.94 -0.67
C ALA A 32 -14.94 -5.58 -1.15
N VAL A 33 -14.99 -6.90 -1.32
CA VAL A 33 -13.97 -7.66 -2.04
C VAL A 33 -14.46 -7.86 -3.46
N TYR A 34 -13.80 -7.21 -4.41
CA TYR A 34 -14.13 -7.26 -5.83
C TYR A 34 -13.16 -8.17 -6.58
N ASN A 35 -13.68 -9.13 -7.33
CA ASN A 35 -12.90 -9.96 -8.23
C ASN A 35 -12.77 -9.27 -9.60
N MET A 36 -11.54 -8.97 -10.01
CA MET A 36 -11.26 -8.27 -11.25
C MET A 36 -11.43 -9.13 -12.50
N GLU A 37 -11.38 -10.45 -12.36
CA GLU A 37 -11.50 -11.41 -13.46
C GLU A 37 -12.96 -11.76 -13.75
N THR A 38 -13.74 -12.06 -12.71
CA THR A 38 -15.17 -12.36 -12.86
C THR A 38 -16.05 -11.12 -12.88
N THR A 39 -15.51 -9.96 -12.46
CA THR A 39 -16.22 -8.68 -12.31
C THR A 39 -17.33 -8.68 -11.25
N GLU A 40 -17.21 -9.54 -10.23
CA GLU A 40 -18.21 -9.73 -9.18
C GLU A 40 -17.71 -9.24 -7.81
N ILE A 41 -18.67 -8.86 -6.96
CA ILE A 41 -18.40 -8.64 -5.53
C ILE A 41 -18.52 -9.99 -4.81
N VAL A 42 -17.39 -10.49 -4.33
CA VAL A 42 -17.29 -11.80 -3.65
C VAL A 42 -17.73 -11.71 -2.19
N ALA A 43 -17.47 -10.58 -1.54
CA ALA A 43 -17.84 -10.36 -0.14
C ALA A 43 -18.11 -8.89 0.14
N PHE A 44 -18.99 -8.63 1.10
CA PHE A 44 -19.37 -7.29 1.52
C PHE A 44 -19.48 -7.24 3.05
N TYR A 45 -18.70 -6.37 3.69
CA TYR A 45 -18.59 -6.27 5.13
C TYR A 45 -18.90 -4.85 5.61
N GLN A 46 -19.60 -4.72 6.73
CA GLN A 46 -19.74 -3.43 7.40
C GLN A 46 -18.47 -3.10 8.21
N ASN A 47 -18.09 -1.83 8.25
CA ASN A 47 -17.03 -1.33 9.11
C ASN A 47 -17.39 -1.65 10.57
N ALA A 48 -16.53 -2.40 11.26
CA ALA A 48 -16.74 -2.99 12.59
C ALA A 48 -17.57 -4.31 12.68
N ALA A 49 -17.76 -5.06 11.60
CA ALA A 49 -18.28 -6.42 11.69
C ALA A 49 -17.28 -7.40 12.33
N ASP A 50 -17.72 -8.20 13.32
CA ASP A 50 -16.93 -9.27 13.97
C ASP A 50 -16.27 -10.24 12.97
N GLU A 51 -16.97 -10.52 11.86
CA GLU A 51 -16.46 -11.36 10.78
C GLU A 51 -15.18 -10.81 10.12
N LEU A 52 -15.10 -9.49 9.93
CA LEU A 52 -13.91 -8.86 9.33
C LEU A 52 -12.71 -8.97 10.28
N TYR A 53 -12.95 -8.88 11.60
CA TYR A 53 -11.91 -9.09 12.61
C TYR A 53 -11.38 -10.52 12.58
N LEU A 54 -12.27 -11.51 12.55
CA LEU A 54 -11.91 -12.93 12.47
C LEU A 54 -11.16 -13.26 11.17
N LEU A 55 -11.58 -12.64 10.05
CA LEU A 55 -10.90 -12.79 8.77
C LEU A 55 -9.48 -12.21 8.83
N PHE A 56 -9.31 -11.03 9.42
CA PHE A 56 -8.00 -10.43 9.59
C PHE A 56 -7.10 -11.24 10.53
N GLU A 57 -7.62 -11.75 11.64
CA GLU A 57 -6.88 -12.61 12.56
C GLU A 57 -6.35 -13.87 11.85
N ARG A 58 -7.17 -14.50 11.01
CA ARG A 58 -6.82 -15.73 10.29
C ARG A 58 -5.97 -15.50 9.05
N PHE A 59 -6.13 -14.35 8.38
CA PHE A 59 -5.57 -14.08 7.05
C PHE A 59 -4.83 -12.74 6.94
N CYS A 60 -4.29 -12.21 8.04
CA CYS A 60 -3.57 -10.92 8.11
C CYS A 60 -2.55 -10.72 6.97
N ASP A 61 -1.83 -11.79 6.60
CA ASP A 61 -0.83 -11.78 5.52
C ASP A 61 -1.41 -11.36 4.16
N HIS A 62 -2.67 -11.70 3.87
CA HIS A 62 -3.36 -11.35 2.63
C HIS A 62 -3.75 -9.86 2.57
N PHE A 63 -3.84 -9.18 3.72
CA PHE A 63 -4.04 -7.73 3.75
C PHE A 63 -2.76 -6.96 3.47
N HIS A 64 -1.59 -7.61 3.57
CA HIS A 64 -0.28 -7.02 3.33
C HIS A 64 0.28 -7.33 1.92
N ALA A 65 -0.55 -7.88 1.02
CA ALA A 65 -0.19 -8.32 -0.34
C ALA A 65 0.94 -9.38 -0.40
N THR A 66 1.33 -9.96 0.75
CA THR A 66 2.40 -10.95 0.86
C THR A 66 1.91 -12.21 1.56
N SER A 67 1.53 -13.24 0.80
CA SER A 67 1.54 -14.59 1.38
C SER A 67 3.00 -15.08 1.46
N ILE A 68 3.44 -15.41 2.68
CA ILE A 68 4.82 -15.80 3.02
C ILE A 68 5.27 -17.07 2.25
N ASN A 69 4.34 -17.87 1.73
CA ASN A 69 4.60 -19.17 1.12
C ASN A 69 4.50 -19.21 -0.41
N SER A 70 4.50 -18.06 -1.08
CA SER A 70 4.40 -18.05 -2.54
C SER A 70 5.76 -17.96 -3.23
N MET A 71 5.89 -18.67 -4.36
CA MET A 71 7.04 -18.59 -5.27
C MET A 71 7.40 -17.16 -5.69
N TYR A 72 6.47 -16.19 -5.55
CA TYR A 72 6.70 -14.79 -5.88
C TYR A 72 7.53 -13.99 -4.86
N MET A 73 7.82 -14.53 -3.66
CA MET A 73 8.70 -13.86 -2.68
C MET A 73 10.07 -13.51 -3.26
N ASN A 74 10.56 -14.32 -4.21
CA ASN A 74 11.83 -14.10 -4.91
C ASN A 74 11.84 -12.82 -5.77
N PHE A 75 10.68 -12.25 -6.09
CA PHE A 75 10.54 -11.06 -6.93
C PHE A 75 10.32 -9.77 -6.12
N ILE A 76 10.24 -9.84 -4.79
CA ILE A 76 10.14 -8.65 -3.94
C ILE A 76 11.51 -7.99 -3.85
N SER A 77 11.59 -6.73 -4.25
CA SER A 77 12.80 -5.92 -4.13
C SER A 77 12.89 -5.25 -2.75
N SER A 78 13.55 -5.92 -1.82
CA SER A 78 13.84 -5.45 -0.47
C SER A 78 15.23 -4.80 -0.38
N HIS A 79 15.50 -4.10 0.73
CA HIS A 79 16.83 -3.54 1.00
C HIS A 79 17.91 -4.61 1.19
N SER A 80 17.55 -5.86 1.53
CA SER A 80 18.52 -6.94 1.75
C SER A 80 18.86 -7.68 0.46
N ASN A 81 17.93 -7.79 -0.48
CA ASN A 81 18.12 -8.56 -1.72
C ASN A 81 18.31 -7.69 -2.98
N ASN A 82 18.12 -6.37 -2.89
CA ASN A 82 18.30 -5.44 -4.00
C ASN A 82 19.31 -4.33 -3.65
N ILE A 83 20.46 -4.34 -4.31
CA ILE A 83 21.54 -3.36 -4.09
C ILE A 83 21.08 -1.91 -4.34
N HIS A 84 20.18 -1.68 -5.30
CA HIS A 84 19.68 -0.34 -5.59
C HIS A 84 18.74 0.16 -4.50
N ALA A 85 17.88 -0.71 -3.98
CA ALA A 85 17.04 -0.39 -2.83
C ALA A 85 17.91 -0.07 -1.61
N LEU A 86 18.95 -0.89 -1.36
CA LEU A 86 19.90 -0.65 -0.28
C LEU A 86 20.63 0.70 -0.38
N ASP A 87 21.12 1.05 -1.58
CA ASP A 87 21.81 2.31 -1.81
C ASP A 87 20.87 3.51 -1.61
N GLN A 88 19.59 3.38 -2.01
CA GLN A 88 18.57 4.38 -1.75
C GLN A 88 18.37 4.59 -0.25
N LEU A 89 18.19 3.51 0.52
CA LEU A 89 18.04 3.57 1.97
C LEU A 89 19.23 4.27 2.64
N LYS A 90 20.45 3.94 2.23
CA LYS A 90 21.67 4.61 2.70
C LYS A 90 21.66 6.11 2.37
N SER A 91 21.25 6.48 1.16
CA SER A 91 21.12 7.89 0.75
C SER A 91 20.08 8.64 1.58
N MET A 92 18.96 7.99 1.92
CA MET A 92 17.92 8.55 2.78
C MET A 92 18.42 8.72 4.21
N LYS A 93 19.14 7.74 4.76
CA LYS A 93 19.74 7.80 6.10
C LYS A 93 20.72 8.97 6.24
N ASN A 94 21.48 9.25 5.20
CA ASN A 94 22.43 10.37 5.16
C ASN A 94 21.75 11.76 5.10
N LYS A 95 20.45 11.80 4.77
CA LYS A 95 19.65 13.04 4.68
C LYS A 95 18.69 13.22 5.86
N ALA A 96 18.56 12.24 6.75
CA ALA A 96 17.55 12.19 7.79
C ALA A 96 18.10 12.54 9.18
N ASN A 97 17.46 13.50 9.88
CA ASN A 97 17.68 13.74 11.31
C ASN A 97 17.33 12.50 12.15
N SER A 98 17.95 12.38 13.33
CA SER A 98 17.95 11.19 14.23
C SER A 98 16.59 10.54 14.48
N VAL A 99 15.49 11.31 14.46
CA VAL A 99 14.12 10.81 14.66
C VAL A 99 13.62 9.97 13.47
N SER A 100 14.02 10.29 12.25
CA SER A 100 13.62 9.49 11.08
C SER A 100 14.41 8.19 10.98
N GLN A 101 15.59 8.12 11.63
CA GLN A 101 16.36 6.88 11.74
C GLN A 101 15.60 5.84 12.57
N VAL A 102 14.91 6.26 13.63
CA VAL A 102 14.08 5.38 14.48
C VAL A 102 12.87 4.84 13.72
N LEU A 103 12.18 5.67 12.92
CA LEU A 103 11.04 5.26 12.10
C LEU A 103 11.43 4.30 10.96
N ILE A 104 12.59 4.50 10.34
CA ILE A 104 13.12 3.60 9.31
C ILE A 104 13.47 2.24 9.92
N SER A 105 14.15 2.22 11.08
CA SER A 105 14.45 0.98 11.81
C SER A 105 13.18 0.25 12.27
N ILE A 106 12.13 0.95 12.71
CA ILE A 106 10.85 0.34 13.06
C ILE A 106 10.17 -0.26 11.83
N SER A 107 10.18 0.43 10.68
CA SER A 107 9.67 -0.12 9.42
C SER A 107 10.44 -1.38 9.00
N GLU A 108 11.77 -1.38 9.13
CA GLU A 108 12.62 -2.55 8.85
C GLU A 108 12.28 -3.72 9.78
N VAL A 109 12.12 -3.48 11.08
CA VAL A 109 11.77 -4.53 12.07
C VAL A 109 10.36 -5.08 11.81
N VAL A 110 9.39 -4.23 11.47
CA VAL A 110 8.03 -4.65 11.13
C VAL A 110 7.99 -5.44 9.82
N THR A 111 8.83 -5.10 8.83
CA THR A 111 8.90 -5.81 7.53
C THR A 111 9.77 -7.07 7.53
N SER A 112 10.66 -7.24 8.52
CA SER A 112 11.59 -8.38 8.62
C SER A 112 11.13 -9.47 9.56
N LEU A 113 10.05 -9.25 10.30
CA LEU A 113 9.43 -10.29 11.12
C LEU A 113 8.56 -11.18 10.22
N PRO A 114 8.92 -12.47 10.01
CA PRO A 114 7.97 -13.43 9.51
C PRO A 114 6.96 -13.65 10.64
N PHE A 115 5.77 -13.04 10.52
CA PHE A 115 4.71 -13.12 11.52
C PHE A 115 4.25 -14.56 11.83
N HIS A 116 4.74 -15.56 11.09
CA HIS A 116 4.35 -16.96 11.26
C HIS A 116 5.14 -17.73 12.34
N SER A 117 6.42 -17.49 12.60
CA SER A 117 7.20 -18.41 13.47
C SER A 117 7.35 -17.95 14.92
N PHE A 118 7.45 -16.65 15.18
CA PHE A 118 7.69 -16.14 16.54
C PHE A 118 6.38 -15.92 17.32
N LEU A 119 5.29 -15.56 16.64
CA LEU A 119 4.01 -15.33 17.27
C LEU A 119 3.18 -16.60 17.42
N HIS A 120 3.18 -17.57 16.51
CA HIS A 120 2.34 -18.76 16.69
C HIS A 120 2.83 -19.65 17.85
N SER A 121 4.15 -19.74 18.07
CA SER A 121 4.71 -20.52 19.17
C SER A 121 4.63 -19.79 20.52
N ILE A 122 4.68 -18.46 20.53
CA ILE A 122 4.49 -17.65 21.76
C ILE A 122 2.99 -17.44 22.03
N LEU A 123 2.14 -17.06 21.07
CA LEU A 123 0.68 -16.99 21.26
C LEU A 123 0.13 -18.34 21.75
N SER A 124 0.50 -19.46 21.12
CA SER A 124 -0.07 -20.75 21.52
C SER A 124 0.40 -21.23 22.90
N LEU A 125 1.58 -20.83 23.37
CA LEU A 125 2.04 -21.12 24.75
C LEU A 125 1.60 -20.06 25.78
N HIS A 126 1.40 -18.80 25.38
CA HIS A 126 1.08 -17.69 26.28
C HIS A 126 -0.43 -17.48 26.46
N LEU A 127 -1.27 -17.80 25.47
CA LEU A 127 -2.74 -17.76 25.58
C LEU A 127 -3.30 -18.81 26.55
N GLN A 128 -2.58 -19.92 26.79
CA GLN A 128 -3.00 -20.95 27.75
C GLN A 128 -2.66 -20.56 29.21
N PHE A 129 -1.71 -19.64 29.45
CA PHE A 129 -1.15 -19.38 30.78
C PHE A 129 -1.12 -17.92 31.26
N CYS A 130 -1.34 -16.90 30.41
CA CYS A 130 -1.13 -15.52 30.83
C CYS A 130 -2.24 -14.55 30.38
N MET A 131 -3.16 -14.30 31.33
CA MET A 131 -3.94 -13.07 31.57
C MET A 131 -4.95 -12.58 30.49
N PRO A 132 -6.25 -12.44 30.84
CA PRO A 132 -7.31 -11.94 29.94
C PRO A 132 -7.10 -10.49 29.43
N ASN A 133 -6.20 -9.72 30.06
CA ASN A 133 -5.88 -8.34 29.65
C ASN A 133 -5.00 -8.26 28.37
N CYS A 134 -4.29 -9.34 28.02
CA CYS A 134 -3.45 -9.36 26.82
C CYS A 134 -4.31 -9.53 25.54
N LEU A 135 -5.40 -10.31 25.63
CA LEU A 135 -6.39 -10.48 24.56
C LEU A 135 -7.07 -9.14 24.20
N MET A 136 -7.41 -8.33 25.20
CA MET A 136 -7.99 -7.00 24.98
C MET A 136 -7.04 -6.05 24.26
N THR A 137 -5.74 -6.12 24.57
CA THR A 137 -4.71 -5.30 23.90
C THR A 137 -4.53 -5.71 22.43
N LEU A 138 -4.54 -7.02 22.13
CA LEU A 138 -4.46 -7.52 20.76
C LEU A 138 -5.70 -7.11 19.94
N LEU A 139 -6.90 -7.26 20.50
CA LEU A 139 -8.14 -6.86 19.85
C LEU A 139 -8.16 -5.35 19.56
N GLN A 140 -7.67 -4.52 20.48
CA GLN A 140 -7.53 -3.07 20.27
C GLN A 140 -6.52 -2.73 19.16
N PHE A 141 -5.40 -3.46 19.08
CA PHE A 141 -4.42 -3.31 18.01
C PHE A 141 -5.00 -3.71 16.65
N VAL A 142 -5.68 -4.85 16.56
CA VAL A 142 -6.36 -5.30 15.34
C VAL A 142 -7.44 -4.29 14.91
N LYS A 143 -8.22 -3.75 15.85
CA LYS A 143 -9.19 -2.68 15.59
C LYS A 143 -8.54 -1.44 14.99
N LYS A 144 -7.38 -1.05 15.50
CA LYS A 144 -6.60 0.08 14.97
C LYS A 144 -5.98 -0.21 13.59
N MET A 145 -5.59 -1.45 13.32
CA MET A 145 -5.09 -1.88 12.01
C MET A 145 -6.22 -1.96 10.97
N LEU A 146 -7.42 -2.34 11.38
CA LEU A 146 -8.58 -2.38 10.49
C LEU A 146 -9.14 -0.99 10.19
N SER A 147 -9.05 -0.04 11.12
CA SER A 147 -9.43 1.35 10.84
C SER A 147 -8.53 2.02 9.81
N SER A 148 -7.25 1.59 9.70
CA SER A 148 -6.33 2.05 8.67
C SER A 148 -6.48 1.36 7.32
N LEU A 149 -7.38 0.37 7.17
CA LEU A 149 -7.71 -0.16 5.86
C LEU A 149 -8.39 0.92 4.99
N PRO A 150 -8.06 0.97 3.68
CA PRO A 150 -7.09 0.12 2.99
C PRO A 150 -5.62 0.54 3.21
N LEU A 151 -4.74 -0.44 3.45
CA LEU A 151 -3.29 -0.33 3.58
C LEU A 151 -2.60 -0.27 2.21
N ASN A 152 -1.51 0.49 2.12
CA ASN A 152 -0.62 0.45 0.97
C ASN A 152 0.57 -0.48 1.27
N CYS A 153 0.61 -1.60 0.57
CA CYS A 153 1.62 -2.64 0.74
C CYS A 153 2.53 -2.79 -0.47
N GLN A 154 2.65 -1.75 -1.30
CA GLN A 154 3.37 -1.84 -2.57
C GLN A 154 4.87 -2.10 -2.42
N SER A 155 5.48 -1.70 -1.31
CA SER A 155 6.87 -2.05 -0.97
C SER A 155 7.08 -3.56 -0.77
N MET A 156 6.01 -4.26 -0.37
CA MET A 156 6.00 -5.70 -0.17
C MET A 156 5.36 -6.44 -1.34
N SER A 157 4.84 -5.72 -2.34
CA SER A 157 4.24 -6.35 -3.52
C SER A 157 5.32 -6.87 -4.47
N PRO A 158 5.09 -8.00 -5.16
CA PRO A 158 5.98 -8.50 -6.21
C PRO A 158 5.84 -7.69 -7.52
N SER A 159 5.27 -6.48 -7.48
CA SER A 159 5.01 -5.69 -8.66
C SER A 159 6.32 -5.27 -9.35
N PRO A 160 6.49 -5.51 -10.65
CA PRO A 160 7.74 -5.19 -11.35
C PRO A 160 7.97 -3.67 -11.46
N TYR A 161 6.95 -2.85 -11.23
CA TYR A 161 7.02 -1.39 -11.38
C TYR A 161 7.97 -0.73 -10.37
N PHE A 162 8.02 -1.24 -9.14
CA PHE A 162 8.93 -0.74 -8.11
C PHE A 162 10.20 -1.58 -7.95
N ASP A 163 10.40 -2.57 -8.81
CA ASP A 163 11.66 -3.29 -8.87
C ASP A 163 12.77 -2.36 -9.38
N GLN A 164 13.58 -1.91 -8.42
CA GLN A 164 14.69 -1.01 -8.70
C GLN A 164 15.79 -1.66 -9.53
N SER A 165 15.83 -2.99 -9.68
CA SER A 165 16.75 -3.68 -10.59
C SER A 165 16.32 -3.56 -12.06
N LEU A 166 15.02 -3.37 -12.31
CA LEU A 166 14.46 -3.27 -13.65
C LEU A 166 14.39 -1.82 -14.14
N PHE A 167 13.91 -0.92 -13.27
CA PHE A 167 13.59 0.45 -13.65
C PHE A 167 14.26 1.50 -12.78
N ARG A 168 14.59 2.63 -13.41
CA ARG A 168 14.95 3.90 -12.79
C ARG A 168 13.82 4.90 -13.07
N PHE A 169 13.33 5.53 -12.02
CA PHE A 169 12.27 6.53 -12.05
C PHE A 169 12.56 7.65 -11.04
N ASP A 170 11.82 8.75 -11.11
CA ASP A 170 11.95 9.86 -10.15
C ASP A 170 11.15 9.57 -8.87
N GLU A 171 11.87 9.35 -7.78
CA GLU A 171 11.31 9.00 -6.47
C GLU A 171 10.50 10.12 -5.81
N LYS A 172 10.72 11.37 -6.25
CA LYS A 172 9.92 12.52 -5.81
C LYS A 172 8.50 12.45 -6.36
N LEU A 173 8.33 11.81 -7.52
CA LEU A 173 7.05 11.66 -8.20
C LEU A 173 6.36 10.35 -7.83
N ILE A 174 7.12 9.28 -7.57
CA ILE A 174 6.55 7.96 -7.28
C ILE A 174 7.44 7.11 -6.39
N SER A 175 6.85 6.33 -5.48
CA SER A 175 7.57 5.41 -4.60
C SER A 175 6.65 4.30 -4.12
N ALA A 176 7.23 3.17 -3.74
CA ALA A 176 6.51 2.08 -3.10
C ALA A 176 6.02 2.41 -1.68
N THR A 177 6.47 3.53 -1.11
CA THR A 177 6.07 4.01 0.22
C THR A 177 4.75 4.77 0.18
N ASP A 178 3.96 4.63 1.25
CA ASP A 178 2.64 5.25 1.36
C ASP A 178 2.68 6.72 1.72
N ARG A 179 3.08 7.54 0.75
CA ARG A 179 3.10 8.99 0.89
C ARG A 179 2.52 9.63 -0.37
N PRO A 180 1.42 10.40 -0.25
CA PRO A 180 0.92 11.15 -1.39
C PRO A 180 2.01 12.08 -1.94
N ARG A 181 2.17 12.10 -3.26
CA ARG A 181 3.14 12.96 -3.95
C ARG A 181 2.42 14.15 -4.56
N GLN A 182 3.11 15.26 -4.74
CA GLN A 182 2.52 16.40 -5.43
C GLN A 182 2.22 16.01 -6.88
N LEU A 183 1.01 16.33 -7.35
CA LEU A 183 0.63 16.12 -8.74
C LEU A 183 1.54 16.94 -9.65
N THR A 184 2.07 16.30 -10.68
CA THR A 184 2.90 16.92 -11.70
C THR A 184 2.21 16.81 -13.06
N ASP A 185 2.43 17.78 -13.93
CA ASP A 185 2.00 17.73 -15.33
C ASP A 185 2.96 16.88 -16.18
N ASN A 186 4.21 16.75 -15.72
CA ASN A 186 5.22 15.98 -16.42
C ASN A 186 4.99 14.47 -16.23
N PRO A 187 5.02 13.68 -17.31
CA PRO A 187 4.82 12.25 -17.21
C PRO A 187 5.98 11.59 -16.45
N ILE A 188 5.66 10.63 -15.59
CA ILE A 188 6.63 9.83 -14.84
C ILE A 188 7.30 8.87 -15.82
N ARG A 189 8.62 8.93 -15.92
CA ARG A 189 9.41 8.12 -16.86
C ARG A 189 10.02 6.91 -16.16
N PHE A 190 9.79 5.73 -16.73
CA PHE A 190 10.42 4.47 -16.31
C PHE A 190 11.50 4.11 -17.33
N ILE A 191 12.76 4.32 -16.92
CA ILE A 191 13.95 4.08 -17.74
C ILE A 191 14.52 2.71 -17.35
N SER A 192 14.95 1.92 -18.33
CA SER A 192 15.58 0.63 -18.02
C SER A 192 16.90 0.83 -17.28
N ARG A 193 17.14 0.02 -16.24
CA ARG A 193 18.48 -0.05 -15.62
C ARG A 193 19.45 -0.93 -16.38
N ARG A 194 18.97 -2.01 -17.01
CA ARG A 194 19.82 -2.93 -17.80
C ARG A 194 20.39 -2.26 -19.04
N GLN A 195 19.64 -1.35 -19.65
CA GLN A 195 20.05 -0.60 -20.83
C GLN A 195 19.96 0.90 -20.55
N PRO A 196 21.09 1.60 -20.34
CA PRO A 196 21.06 3.03 -20.03
C PRO A 196 20.35 3.83 -21.13
N ASN A 197 19.63 4.88 -20.73
CA ASN A 197 18.90 5.82 -21.60
C ASN A 197 17.73 5.22 -22.41
N ILE A 198 17.38 3.95 -22.23
CA ILE A 198 16.19 3.38 -22.87
C ILE A 198 14.95 3.63 -22.01
N LEU A 199 14.07 4.52 -22.48
CA LEU A 199 12.75 4.73 -21.91
C LEU A 199 11.88 3.50 -22.20
N LYS A 200 11.45 2.78 -21.15
CA LYS A 200 10.55 1.63 -21.30
C LYS A 200 9.11 2.08 -21.40
N PHE A 201 8.69 3.03 -20.55
CA PHE A 201 7.37 3.63 -20.60
C PHE A 201 7.27 4.91 -19.79
N LYS A 202 6.12 5.58 -19.93
CA LYS A 202 5.75 6.73 -19.14
C LYS A 202 4.33 6.60 -18.59
N ILE A 203 4.09 7.13 -17.40
CA ILE A 203 2.76 7.24 -16.78
C ILE A 203 2.40 8.73 -16.77
N LYS A 204 1.27 9.09 -17.40
CA LYS A 204 0.77 10.45 -17.37
C LYS A 204 -0.07 10.64 -16.10
N THR A 205 0.20 11.69 -15.36
CA THR A 205 -0.42 11.92 -14.05
C THR A 205 -1.47 13.01 -14.09
N GLY A 206 -1.33 13.96 -15.01
CA GLY A 206 -2.29 15.04 -15.23
C GLY A 206 -3.55 14.58 -15.99
N PRO A 207 -4.65 15.37 -15.90
CA PRO A 207 -5.86 15.11 -16.68
C PRO A 207 -5.55 15.16 -18.18
N GLU A 208 -6.02 14.16 -18.93
CA GLU A 208 -5.84 14.12 -20.39
C GLU A 208 -6.61 15.25 -21.11
N PHE A 209 -7.60 15.84 -20.45
CA PHE A 209 -8.40 16.95 -20.93
C PHE A 209 -8.10 18.20 -20.09
N GLY A 210 -7.49 19.20 -20.75
CA GLY A 210 -6.97 20.42 -20.15
C GLY A 210 -7.94 21.11 -19.19
N GLY A 211 -7.50 21.23 -17.94
CA GLY A 211 -8.16 22.01 -16.90
C GLY A 211 -7.09 22.52 -15.94
N ALA A 212 -6.26 23.44 -16.43
CA ALA A 212 -5.26 24.14 -15.63
C ALA A 212 -5.97 25.17 -14.74
N ASP A 213 -6.70 24.70 -13.74
CA ASP A 213 -7.08 25.56 -12.62
C ASP A 213 -5.89 25.60 -11.66
N GLY A 214 -4.86 26.35 -12.08
CA GLY A 214 -3.50 26.36 -11.53
C GLY A 214 -3.35 27.01 -10.15
N ARG A 215 -4.39 26.98 -9.30
CA ARG A 215 -4.38 27.69 -8.01
C ARG A 215 -4.30 26.78 -6.78
N SER A 216 -4.51 25.46 -6.91
CA SER A 216 -4.43 24.53 -5.77
C SER A 216 -3.43 23.39 -5.98
N LYS A 217 -2.56 23.15 -4.98
CA LYS A 217 -1.63 22.03 -4.96
C LYS A 217 -2.42 20.72 -4.82
N LYS A 218 -2.51 19.96 -5.91
CA LYS A 218 -3.11 18.62 -5.91
C LYS A 218 -2.07 17.56 -5.54
N TYR A 219 -2.54 16.44 -5.02
CA TYR A 219 -1.72 15.29 -4.66
C TYR A 219 -2.14 14.07 -5.47
N THR A 220 -1.22 13.15 -5.67
CA THR A 220 -1.47 11.88 -6.34
C THR A 220 -0.89 10.72 -5.53
N HIS A 221 -1.64 9.62 -5.53
CA HIS A 221 -1.24 8.34 -4.99
C HIS A 221 -1.36 7.29 -6.08
N PHE A 222 -0.40 6.37 -6.15
CA PHE A 222 -0.38 5.29 -7.15
C PHE A 222 -0.61 3.96 -6.48
N LEU A 223 -1.33 3.07 -7.15
CA LEU A 223 -1.52 1.69 -6.75
C LEU A 223 -1.22 0.78 -7.95
N PHE A 224 -0.12 0.02 -7.88
CA PHE A 224 0.32 -0.90 -8.92
C PHE A 224 -0.20 -2.31 -8.66
N HIS A 225 -0.65 -2.97 -9.72
CA HIS A 225 -1.05 -4.36 -9.64
C HIS A 225 0.17 -5.25 -9.39
N PRO A 226 0.04 -6.32 -8.58
CA PRO A 226 1.16 -7.20 -8.24
C PRO A 226 1.73 -8.03 -9.41
N ALA A 227 1.10 -8.04 -10.59
CA ALA A 227 1.43 -8.99 -11.66
C ALA A 227 1.10 -8.45 -13.06
N TRP A 228 -0.06 -7.82 -13.21
CA TRP A 228 -0.52 -7.31 -14.49
C TRP A 228 0.05 -5.92 -14.80
N PRO A 229 0.11 -5.53 -16.08
CA PRO A 229 0.57 -4.22 -16.51
C PRO A 229 -0.48 -3.11 -16.24
N LEU A 230 -1.01 -3.08 -15.02
CA LEU A 230 -2.10 -2.25 -14.56
C LEU A 230 -1.64 -1.40 -13.36
N ALA A 231 -1.94 -0.11 -13.41
CA ALA A 231 -1.78 0.80 -12.29
C ALA A 231 -2.97 1.75 -12.18
N LEU A 232 -3.29 2.18 -10.97
CA LEU A 232 -4.29 3.19 -10.68
C LEU A 232 -3.58 4.42 -10.13
N SER A 233 -4.00 5.61 -10.56
CA SER A 233 -3.59 6.86 -9.92
C SER A 233 -4.80 7.60 -9.38
N PHE A 234 -4.77 7.93 -8.10
CA PHE A 234 -5.81 8.65 -7.39
C PHE A 234 -5.36 10.11 -7.29
N ILE A 235 -6.17 11.05 -7.77
CA ILE A 235 -5.89 12.50 -7.70
C ILE A 235 -6.71 13.08 -6.57
N GLN A 236 -6.06 13.77 -5.63
CA GLN A 236 -6.67 14.39 -4.46
C GLN A 236 -6.48 15.92 -4.50
N PRO A 237 -7.54 16.72 -4.25
CA PRO A 237 -7.43 18.17 -4.15
C PRO A 237 -6.58 18.62 -2.95
N SER A 238 -6.59 17.87 -1.85
CA SER A 238 -5.76 18.06 -0.66
C SER A 238 -5.51 16.72 0.02
N LEU A 239 -4.50 16.64 0.89
CA LEU A 239 -4.14 15.42 1.63
C LEU A 239 -5.27 14.87 2.52
N PHE A 240 -6.25 15.70 2.86
CA PHE A 240 -7.36 15.35 3.77
C PHE A 240 -8.69 15.13 3.05
N LEU A 241 -8.70 15.26 1.72
CA LEU A 241 -9.90 15.09 0.91
C LEU A 241 -9.89 13.77 0.15
N PRO A 242 -11.08 13.18 -0.10
CA PRO A 242 -11.18 12.00 -0.94
C PRO A 242 -10.66 12.28 -2.36
N PRO A 243 -10.22 11.23 -3.09
CA PRO A 243 -9.82 11.39 -4.48
C PRO A 243 -10.95 11.98 -5.33
N SER A 244 -10.65 13.03 -6.09
CA SER A 244 -11.58 13.66 -7.04
C SER A 244 -11.58 12.99 -8.40
N ALA A 245 -10.52 12.23 -8.73
CA ALA A 245 -10.42 11.48 -9.97
C ALA A 245 -9.55 10.23 -9.77
N VAL A 246 -9.84 9.18 -10.54
CA VAL A 246 -9.05 7.96 -10.61
C VAL A 246 -8.72 7.70 -12.08
N ASN A 247 -7.43 7.61 -12.41
CA ASN A 247 -7.00 7.21 -13.75
C ASN A 247 -6.55 5.76 -13.73
N ILE A 248 -6.93 5.02 -14.76
CA ILE A 248 -6.55 3.64 -14.98
C ILE A 248 -5.45 3.61 -16.05
N HIS A 249 -4.28 3.13 -15.67
CA HIS A 249 -3.12 3.00 -16.55
C HIS A 249 -2.93 1.54 -16.92
N PHE A 250 -3.24 1.20 -18.17
CA PHE A 250 -3.01 -0.14 -18.69
C PHE A 250 -1.95 -0.08 -19.79
N ARG A 251 -0.89 -0.90 -19.69
CA ARG A 251 0.07 -1.08 -20.79
C ARG A 251 -0.31 -2.33 -21.59
N ARG A 252 -0.44 -2.14 -22.91
CA ARG A 252 -0.50 -3.23 -23.89
C ARG A 252 0.90 -3.78 -24.16
#